data_AF-A0A2V5NWY8-F1
#
_entry.id   AF-A0A2V5NWY8-F1
#
_cell.length_a   1.000
_cell.length_b   1.000
_cell.length_c   1.000
_cell.angle_alpha   90.00
_cell.angle_beta   90.00
_cell.angle_gamma   90.00
#
_symmetry.space_group_name_H-M   'P 1'
#
loop_
_entity.id
_entity.type
_entity.pdbx_description
1 polymer ?
#
loop_
_entity_poly.entity_id
_entity_poly.type
_entity_poly.pdbx_seq_one_letter_code
_entity_poly.pdbx_strand_id
1 'polypeptide(L)'
;FGEEIASKKSYLNDVRIDTNTATAYITDSGEGAIVVVDLKTGKTRRLLDGHPSTQGEPGFKLVVEGRELIDQQKKSPQINSDGIAFDLKNDYLYYHALTGHTLYRMKGRFLRDPSLSSGDLESRVEKVAQAPPPDGMIEAPDGSVYLTDIEDSAITRWNPATSKVSRVIQDKRLSWPDTLSWGPDGALYVTCSQIQNSPRFNGGASARTESYRLFKVTGVQ
;
A
#
# COMPACT_ATOMS: atom_id res chain seq x y z
N PHE A 1 -11.73 -12.16 11.57
CA PHE A 1 -11.42 -11.63 12.91
C PHE A 1 -12.73 -11.25 13.60
N GLY A 2 -12.70 -10.90 14.90
CA GLY A 2 -13.87 -10.29 15.55
C GLY A 2 -14.11 -8.86 15.05
N GLU A 3 -15.29 -8.29 15.34
CA GLU A 3 -15.70 -6.95 14.92
C GLU A 3 -14.77 -5.85 15.48
N GLU A 4 -14.07 -6.11 16.58
CA GLU A 4 -13.08 -5.22 17.18
C GLU A 4 -11.77 -5.11 16.38
N ILE A 5 -11.50 -6.08 15.51
CA ILE A 5 -10.31 -6.10 14.65
C ILE A 5 -10.66 -5.70 13.21
N ALA A 6 -11.75 -6.27 12.68
CA ALA A 6 -12.21 -6.02 11.34
C ALA A 6 -13.75 -5.92 11.36
N SER A 7 -14.25 -4.69 11.38
CA SER A 7 -15.68 -4.43 11.35
C SER A 7 -16.25 -4.72 9.96
N LYS A 8 -17.58 -4.63 9.79
CA LYS A 8 -18.20 -4.70 8.47
C LYS A 8 -17.78 -3.60 7.49
N LYS A 9 -17.17 -2.51 7.97
CA LYS A 9 -16.64 -1.43 7.14
C LYS A 9 -15.15 -1.63 6.81
N SER A 10 -14.49 -2.54 7.51
CA SER A 10 -13.11 -2.90 7.20
C SER A 10 -13.00 -3.49 5.82
N TYR A 11 -11.91 -3.15 5.15
CA TYR A 11 -11.46 -3.78 3.93
C TYR A 11 -9.99 -4.14 4.10
N LEU A 12 -9.75 -5.35 4.62
CA LEU A 12 -8.40 -5.88 4.75
C LEU A 12 -7.85 -6.16 3.35
N ASN A 13 -6.81 -5.43 2.94
CA ASN A 13 -6.32 -5.44 1.56
C ASN A 13 -5.03 -6.25 1.40
N ASP A 14 -3.87 -5.72 1.81
CA ASP A 14 -2.56 -6.36 1.60
C ASP A 14 -1.94 -6.84 2.93
N VAL A 15 -0.96 -7.74 2.83
CA VAL A 15 -0.27 -8.36 3.97
C VAL A 15 1.24 -8.46 3.75
N ARG A 16 2.01 -8.19 4.80
CA ARG A 16 3.44 -8.52 4.89
C ARG A 16 3.70 -9.42 6.09
N ILE A 17 4.61 -10.38 5.93
CA ILE A 17 4.95 -11.36 6.96
C ILE A 17 6.38 -11.11 7.43
N ASP A 18 6.53 -10.79 8.71
CA ASP A 18 7.79 -10.87 9.43
C ASP A 18 8.07 -12.32 9.81
N THR A 19 8.96 -12.97 9.06
CA THR A 19 9.36 -14.36 9.31
C THR A 19 10.30 -14.49 10.52
N ASN A 20 10.95 -13.41 10.96
CA ASN A 20 11.83 -13.44 12.14
C ASN A 20 11.01 -13.54 13.42
N THR A 21 9.88 -12.83 13.48
CA THR A 21 9.02 -12.79 14.67
C THR A 21 7.73 -13.61 14.53
N ALA A 22 7.47 -14.17 13.34
CA ALA A 22 6.20 -14.79 12.97
C ALA A 22 5.03 -13.82 13.21
N THR A 23 5.11 -12.65 12.60
CA THR A 23 4.09 -11.60 12.70
C THR A 23 3.57 -11.24 11.32
N ALA A 24 2.26 -11.12 11.15
CA ALA A 24 1.67 -10.53 9.95
C ALA A 24 1.21 -9.10 10.21
N TYR A 25 1.44 -8.22 9.24
CA TYR A 25 0.94 -6.86 9.18
C TYR A 25 -0.04 -6.75 8.02
N ILE A 26 -1.26 -6.29 8.29
CA ILE A 26 -2.34 -6.23 7.31
C ILE A 26 -2.88 -4.81 7.29
N THR A 27 -3.06 -4.23 6.10
CA THR A 27 -3.69 -2.92 5.94
C THR A 27 -5.21 -3.04 5.91
N ASP A 28 -5.90 -2.06 6.50
CA ASP A 28 -7.34 -1.87 6.34
C ASP A 28 -7.62 -0.64 5.48
N SER A 29 -7.86 -0.85 4.19
CA SER A 29 -8.18 0.19 3.20
C SER A 29 -9.57 0.81 3.39
N GLY A 30 -10.40 0.21 4.25
CA GLY A 30 -11.75 0.65 4.56
C GLY A 30 -11.74 1.72 5.64
N GLU A 31 -11.52 1.32 6.89
CA GLU A 31 -11.55 2.24 8.04
C GLU A 31 -10.18 2.88 8.34
N GLY A 32 -9.10 2.36 7.76
CA GLY A 32 -7.75 2.88 7.94
C GLY A 32 -7.15 2.47 9.28
N ALA A 33 -6.42 1.36 9.24
CA ALA A 33 -5.66 0.84 10.37
C ALA A 33 -4.55 -0.10 9.87
N ILE A 34 -3.68 -0.50 10.80
CA ILE A 34 -2.75 -1.62 10.64
C ILE A 34 -3.16 -2.72 11.62
N VAL A 35 -3.53 -3.89 11.09
CA VAL A 35 -3.82 -5.09 11.89
C VAL A 35 -2.53 -5.91 12.04
N VAL A 36 -2.17 -6.22 13.29
CA VAL A 36 -0.98 -6.98 13.64
C VAL A 36 -1.38 -8.31 14.22
N VAL A 37 -0.94 -9.41 13.58
CA VAL A 37 -1.26 -10.78 13.99
C VAL A 37 0.01 -11.48 14.44
N ASP A 38 0.05 -11.95 15.69
CA ASP A 38 1.02 -12.95 16.11
C ASP A 38 0.61 -14.30 15.51
N LEU A 39 1.38 -14.80 14.54
CA LEU A 39 1.06 -16.02 13.80
C LEU A 39 1.28 -17.29 14.62
N LYS A 40 2.01 -17.23 15.74
CA LYS A 40 2.19 -18.37 16.65
C LYS A 40 0.99 -18.55 17.56
N THR A 41 0.41 -17.44 18.04
CA THR A 41 -0.66 -17.47 19.05
C THR A 41 -2.04 -17.11 18.51
N GLY A 42 -2.12 -16.53 17.32
CA GLY A 42 -3.35 -15.96 16.74
C GLY A 42 -3.78 -14.66 17.39
N LYS A 43 -3.07 -14.17 18.41
CA LYS A 43 -3.39 -12.89 19.06
C LYS A 43 -3.27 -11.76 18.05
N THR A 44 -4.33 -10.98 17.94
CA THR A 44 -4.46 -9.94 16.93
C THR A 44 -4.73 -8.60 17.59
N ARG A 45 -4.14 -7.53 17.06
CA ARG A 45 -4.35 -6.15 17.51
C ARG A 45 -4.63 -5.26 16.31
N ARG A 46 -5.56 -4.33 16.47
CA ARG A 46 -5.85 -3.25 15.52
C ARG A 46 -5.17 -1.99 16.03
N LEU A 47 -4.24 -1.44 15.25
CA LEU A 47 -3.39 -0.32 15.63
C LEU A 47 -3.51 0.82 14.62
N LEU A 48 -3.21 2.04 15.05
CA LEU A 48 -3.31 3.25 14.21
C LEU A 48 -4.70 3.41 13.56
N ASP A 49 -5.74 2.98 14.28
CA ASP A 49 -7.13 3.04 13.83
C ASP A 49 -7.62 4.49 13.81
N GLY A 50 -7.99 5.00 12.64
CA GLY A 50 -8.37 6.40 12.47
C GLY A 50 -7.21 7.40 12.58
N HIS A 51 -5.97 6.94 12.78
CA HIS A 51 -4.81 7.84 12.88
C HIS A 51 -4.54 8.49 11.51
N PRO A 52 -4.19 9.80 11.41
CA PRO A 52 -4.04 10.48 10.13
C PRO A 52 -3.09 9.81 9.12
N SER A 53 -2.11 9.03 9.58
CA SER A 53 -1.20 8.29 8.68
C SER A 53 -1.84 7.11 7.95
N THR A 54 -2.93 6.55 8.47
CA THR A 54 -3.65 5.43 7.86
C THR A 54 -4.88 5.88 7.10
N GLN A 55 -5.14 7.19 7.06
CA GLN A 55 -6.30 7.76 6.37
C GLN A 55 -5.90 8.32 5.01
N GLY A 56 -6.85 8.30 4.07
CA GLY A 56 -6.76 9.09 2.85
C GLY A 56 -6.62 10.58 3.17
N GLU A 57 -5.87 11.30 2.34
CA GLU A 57 -5.66 12.74 2.49
C GLU A 57 -6.96 13.50 2.15
N PRO A 58 -7.44 14.42 3.01
CA PRO A 58 -8.71 15.11 2.79
C PRO A 58 -8.75 15.86 1.46
N GLY A 59 -9.80 15.61 0.67
CA GLY A 59 -10.00 16.28 -0.61
C GLY A 59 -9.06 15.78 -1.72
N PHE A 60 -8.31 14.70 -1.50
CA PHE A 60 -7.47 14.08 -2.52
C PHE A 60 -8.29 13.63 -3.73
N LYS A 61 -7.78 13.96 -4.92
CA LYS A 61 -8.39 13.63 -6.20
C LYS A 61 -7.43 12.75 -6.99
N LEU A 62 -7.66 11.44 -6.93
CA LEU A 62 -6.85 10.49 -7.69
C LEU A 62 -7.13 10.68 -9.19
N VAL A 63 -6.09 10.96 -9.98
CA VAL A 63 -6.20 11.12 -11.43
C VAL A 63 -5.48 9.97 -12.12
N VAL A 64 -6.25 9.09 -12.77
CA VAL A 64 -5.71 7.91 -13.46
C VAL A 64 -5.87 8.09 -14.96
N GLU A 65 -4.77 7.99 -15.71
CA GLU A 65 -4.77 8.17 -17.18
C GLU A 65 -5.42 9.51 -17.59
N GLY A 66 -5.17 10.56 -16.81
CA GLY A 66 -5.70 11.92 -17.04
C GLY A 66 -7.17 12.13 -16.68
N ARG A 67 -7.82 11.17 -16.02
CA ARG A 67 -9.23 11.28 -15.57
C ARG A 67 -9.33 11.19 -14.05
N GLU A 68 -10.07 12.12 -13.44
CA GLU A 68 -10.41 12.02 -12.02
C GLU A 68 -11.21 10.73 -11.78
N LEU A 69 -10.75 9.89 -10.86
CA LEU A 69 -11.43 8.67 -10.48
C LEU A 69 -12.63 9.03 -9.61
N ILE A 70 -13.84 8.87 -10.15
CA ILE A 70 -15.09 9.15 -9.45
C ILE A 70 -16.01 7.93 -9.50
N ASP A 71 -16.76 7.69 -8.43
CA ASP A 71 -17.75 6.63 -8.37
C ASP A 71 -19.06 7.00 -9.08
N GLN A 72 -20.01 6.07 -9.10
CA GLN A 72 -21.35 6.26 -9.67
C GLN A 72 -22.15 7.39 -9.02
N GLN A 73 -21.82 7.76 -7.78
CA GLN A 73 -22.43 8.87 -7.04
C GLN A 73 -21.67 10.19 -7.28
N LYS A 74 -20.72 10.22 -8.22
CA LYS A 74 -19.85 11.37 -8.57
C LYS A 74 -18.98 11.83 -7.40
N LYS A 75 -18.57 10.91 -6.52
CA LYS A 75 -17.65 11.17 -5.43
C LYS A 75 -16.29 10.58 -5.74
N SER A 76 -15.23 11.30 -5.37
CA SER A 76 -13.87 10.74 -5.37
C SER A 76 -13.81 9.65 -4.29
N PRO A 77 -13.23 8.48 -4.56
CA PRO A 77 -13.07 7.46 -3.54
C PRO A 77 -12.15 7.98 -2.43
N GLN A 78 -12.35 7.45 -1.24
CA GLN A 78 -11.44 7.62 -0.10
C GLN A 78 -11.01 6.21 0.29
N ILE A 79 -9.78 5.87 -0.07
CA ILE A 79 -9.20 4.56 0.20
C ILE A 79 -8.02 4.81 1.12
N ASN A 80 -8.15 4.24 2.31
CA ASN A 80 -7.25 4.44 3.42
C ASN A 80 -5.96 3.63 3.23
N SER A 81 -5.26 3.29 4.31
CA SER A 81 -4.04 2.48 4.28
C SER A 81 -4.21 1.26 3.38
N ASP A 82 -3.38 1.14 2.35
CA ASP A 82 -3.51 0.12 1.31
C ASP A 82 -2.14 -0.53 1.07
N GLY A 83 -1.29 0.13 0.27
CA GLY A 83 0.07 -0.32 -0.01
C GLY A 83 0.91 -0.48 1.24
N ILE A 84 1.61 -1.62 1.31
CA ILE A 84 2.43 -2.03 2.46
C ILE A 84 3.70 -2.75 2.00
N ALA A 85 4.83 -2.45 2.66
CA ALA A 85 6.10 -3.15 2.46
C ALA A 85 6.80 -3.34 3.81
N PHE A 86 7.49 -4.45 3.99
CA PHE A 86 8.17 -4.74 5.25
C PHE A 86 9.64 -5.08 5.04
N ASP A 87 10.50 -4.13 5.38
CA ASP A 87 11.94 -4.34 5.39
C ASP A 87 12.34 -5.18 6.62
N LEU A 88 12.44 -6.50 6.39
CA LEU A 88 12.88 -7.49 7.38
C LEU A 88 14.24 -7.17 7.99
N LYS A 89 15.16 -6.59 7.22
CA LYS A 89 16.55 -6.36 7.64
C LYS A 89 16.63 -5.18 8.60
N ASN A 90 15.92 -4.10 8.30
CA ASN A 90 15.95 -2.89 9.09
C ASN A 90 14.76 -2.78 10.05
N ASP A 91 13.85 -3.75 10.08
CA ASP A 91 12.65 -3.79 10.92
C ASP A 91 11.75 -2.57 10.68
N TYR A 92 11.48 -2.22 9.42
CA TYR A 92 10.60 -1.11 9.06
C TYR A 92 9.38 -1.58 8.29
N LEU A 93 8.19 -1.24 8.80
CA LEU A 93 6.95 -1.31 8.05
C LEU A 93 6.74 0.02 7.35
N TYR A 94 6.68 0.00 6.02
CA TYR A 94 6.26 1.11 5.19
C TYR A 94 4.80 0.92 4.80
N TYR A 95 4.03 2.00 4.81
CA TYR A 95 2.63 1.96 4.42
C TYR A 95 2.19 3.30 3.83
N HIS A 96 1.14 3.24 3.02
CA HIS A 96 0.63 4.37 2.28
C HIS A 96 -0.89 4.25 2.11
N ALA A 97 -1.63 5.35 2.26
CA ALA A 97 -3.04 5.37 1.89
C ALA A 97 -3.18 5.48 0.37
N LEU A 98 -4.06 4.71 -0.26
CA LEU A 98 -4.19 4.75 -1.73
C LEU A 98 -4.62 6.15 -2.21
N THR A 99 -5.45 6.86 -1.45
CA THR A 99 -5.82 8.24 -1.77
C THR A 99 -5.00 9.25 -0.98
N GLY A 100 -3.73 9.44 -1.34
CA GLY A 100 -2.83 10.43 -0.75
C GLY A 100 -1.46 10.45 -1.44
N HIS A 101 -0.52 11.25 -0.93
CA HIS A 101 0.87 11.26 -1.42
C HIS A 101 1.90 10.97 -0.33
N THR A 102 1.48 10.77 0.92
CA THR A 102 2.43 10.63 2.02
C THR A 102 2.81 9.17 2.26
N LEU A 103 4.09 8.86 2.05
CA LEU A 103 4.70 7.61 2.47
C LEU A 103 5.09 7.69 3.96
N TYR A 104 4.56 6.76 4.75
CA TYR A 104 4.87 6.62 6.16
C TYR A 104 5.70 5.36 6.43
N ARG A 105 6.39 5.35 7.56
CA ARG A 105 6.95 4.12 8.14
C ARG A 105 6.93 4.12 9.65
N MET A 106 7.13 2.93 10.23
CA MET A 106 7.39 2.74 11.66
C MET A 106 8.28 1.51 11.85
N LYS A 107 9.05 1.45 12.95
CA LYS A 107 9.70 0.20 13.34
C LYS A 107 8.69 -0.89 13.68
N GLY A 108 8.85 -2.08 13.11
CA GLY A 108 7.99 -3.24 13.39
C GLY A 108 7.96 -3.58 14.88
N ARG A 109 9.06 -3.37 15.61
CA ARG A 109 9.11 -3.62 17.07
C ARG A 109 8.10 -2.82 17.88
N PHE A 110 7.76 -1.60 17.45
CA PHE A 110 6.75 -0.79 18.16
C PHE A 110 5.35 -1.36 17.94
N LEU A 111 5.06 -1.79 16.71
CA LEU A 111 3.80 -2.48 16.39
C LEU A 111 3.68 -3.82 17.14
N ARG A 112 4.80 -4.49 17.44
CA ARG A 112 4.83 -5.77 18.18
C ARG A 112 4.86 -5.62 19.70
N ASP A 113 5.02 -4.41 20.23
CA ASP A 113 5.06 -4.16 21.68
C ASP A 113 3.64 -3.91 22.23
N PRO A 114 3.09 -4.80 23.07
CA PRO A 114 1.77 -4.60 23.69
C PRO A 114 1.78 -3.65 24.89
N SER A 115 2.95 -3.22 25.36
CA SER A 115 3.07 -2.31 26.50
C SER A 115 2.95 -0.83 26.13
N LEU A 116 3.10 -0.49 24.84
CA LEU A 116 2.96 0.88 24.36
C LEU A 116 1.49 1.34 24.44
N SER A 117 1.30 2.55 24.96
CA SER A 117 0.02 3.25 24.84
C SER A 117 -0.23 3.64 23.38
N SER A 118 -1.49 3.89 23.00
CA SER A 118 -1.82 4.36 21.65
C SER A 118 -1.07 5.64 21.30
N GLY A 119 -1.02 6.63 22.21
CA GLY A 119 -0.32 7.89 21.98
C GLY A 119 1.20 7.71 21.82
N ASP A 120 1.82 6.84 22.63
CA ASP A 120 3.24 6.53 22.47
C ASP A 120 3.53 5.85 21.14
N LEU A 121 2.68 4.92 20.72
CA LEU A 121 2.79 4.24 19.43
C LEU A 121 2.64 5.23 18.26
N GLU A 122 1.60 6.05 18.28
CA GLU A 122 1.32 7.07 17.25
C GLU A 122 2.48 8.05 17.10
N SER A 123 3.12 8.45 18.20
CA SER A 123 4.30 9.32 18.18
C SER A 123 5.53 8.74 17.46
N ARG A 124 5.54 7.42 17.17
CA ARG A 124 6.63 6.74 16.45
C ARG A 124 6.43 6.70 14.94
N VAL A 125 5.31 7.20 14.42
CA VAL A 125 5.06 7.26 12.98
C VAL A 125 6.01 8.27 12.34
N GLU A 126 6.74 7.84 11.32
CA GLU A 126 7.65 8.69 10.55
C GLU A 126 7.03 8.98 9.17
N LYS A 127 6.89 10.26 8.82
CA LYS A 127 6.67 10.69 7.43
C LYS A 127 8.02 10.73 6.71
N VAL A 128 8.19 9.94 5.64
CA VAL A 128 9.50 9.80 4.98
C VAL A 128 9.59 10.43 3.61
N ALA A 129 8.48 10.51 2.87
CA ALA A 129 8.48 11.09 1.53
C ALA A 129 7.10 11.61 1.11
N GLN A 130 7.09 12.40 0.03
CA GLN A 130 5.95 12.47 -0.86
C GLN A 130 6.21 11.53 -2.04
N ALA A 131 5.25 10.67 -2.34
CA ALA A 131 5.32 9.64 -3.36
C ALA A 131 3.97 9.58 -4.12
N PRO A 132 3.93 9.06 -5.36
CA PRO A 132 2.67 8.81 -6.03
C PRO A 132 1.84 7.76 -5.26
N PRO A 133 0.50 7.82 -5.36
CA PRO A 133 -0.39 6.90 -4.67
C PRO A 133 -0.19 5.47 -5.19
N PRO A 134 0.20 4.52 -4.31
CA PRO A 134 0.32 3.12 -4.66
C PRO A 134 -0.94 2.31 -4.37
N ASP A 135 -1.09 1.26 -5.17
CA ASP A 135 -1.91 0.12 -4.81
C ASP A 135 -1.00 -0.84 -4.02
N GLY A 136 -0.07 -1.49 -4.71
CA GLY A 136 0.95 -2.34 -4.11
C GLY A 136 2.28 -1.64 -3.86
N MET A 137 2.98 -2.15 -2.84
CA MET A 137 4.35 -1.76 -2.51
C MET A 137 5.19 -3.01 -2.21
N ILE A 138 6.49 -2.97 -2.47
CA ILE A 138 7.40 -4.06 -2.10
C ILE A 138 8.77 -3.52 -1.67
N GLU A 139 9.33 -4.08 -0.61
CA GLU A 139 10.70 -3.81 -0.18
C GLU A 139 11.73 -4.45 -1.13
N ALA A 140 12.92 -3.88 -1.21
CA ALA A 140 14.07 -4.44 -1.89
C ALA A 140 15.18 -4.80 -0.89
N PRO A 141 16.12 -5.70 -1.25
CA PRO A 141 17.20 -6.13 -0.34
C PRO A 141 18.10 -5.00 0.19
N ASP A 142 18.15 -3.86 -0.50
CA ASP A 142 18.91 -2.68 -0.08
C ASP A 142 18.13 -1.73 0.85
N GLY A 143 16.90 -2.09 1.22
CA GLY A 143 15.99 -1.30 2.06
C GLY A 143 15.15 -0.28 1.28
N SER A 144 15.33 -0.16 -0.04
CA SER A 144 14.44 0.63 -0.88
C SER A 144 13.03 0.05 -0.90
N VAL A 145 12.05 0.87 -1.24
CA VAL A 145 10.67 0.45 -1.43
C VAL A 145 10.23 0.81 -2.83
N TYR A 146 9.67 -0.14 -3.55
CA TYR A 146 9.05 0.04 -4.86
C TYR A 146 7.55 0.23 -4.68
N LEU A 147 6.99 1.18 -5.41
CA LEU A 147 5.59 1.62 -5.32
C LEU A 147 4.98 1.58 -6.72
N THR A 148 3.77 1.05 -6.86
CA THR A 148 3.02 1.14 -8.12
C THR A 148 2.45 2.54 -8.29
N ASP A 149 2.91 3.32 -9.25
CA ASP A 149 2.40 4.68 -9.47
C ASP A 149 1.14 4.59 -10.35
N ILE A 150 -0.03 4.62 -9.68
CA ILE A 150 -1.34 4.47 -10.34
C ILE A 150 -1.64 5.65 -11.27
N GLU A 151 -1.25 6.86 -10.89
CA GLU A 151 -1.59 8.08 -11.64
C GLU A 151 -0.86 8.11 -12.99
N ASP A 152 0.44 7.78 -12.98
CA ASP A 152 1.32 7.91 -14.14
C ASP A 152 1.54 6.60 -14.91
N SER A 153 0.86 5.49 -14.55
CA SER A 153 1.10 4.16 -15.15
C SER A 153 2.58 3.76 -15.05
N ALA A 154 3.11 3.77 -13.84
CA ALA A 154 4.54 3.67 -13.59
C ALA A 154 4.88 2.79 -12.38
N ILE A 155 6.16 2.53 -12.20
CA ILE A 155 6.73 2.04 -10.95
C ILE A 155 7.73 3.10 -10.48
N THR A 156 7.66 3.45 -9.20
CA THR A 156 8.63 4.35 -8.56
C THR A 156 9.35 3.64 -7.42
N ARG A 157 10.48 4.20 -7.00
CA ARG A 157 11.34 3.70 -5.95
C ARG A 157 11.62 4.82 -4.95
N TRP A 158 11.29 4.57 -3.69
CA TRP A 158 11.83 5.29 -2.54
C TRP A 158 13.16 4.67 -2.12
N ASN A 159 14.22 5.47 -2.06
CA ASN A 159 15.53 5.07 -1.56
C ASN A 159 15.83 5.75 -0.20
N PRO A 160 15.89 5.00 0.91
CA PRO A 160 16.13 5.56 2.24
C PRO A 160 17.56 6.05 2.45
N ALA A 161 18.54 5.58 1.68
CA ALA A 161 19.93 6.03 1.80
C ALA A 161 20.13 7.44 1.23
N THR A 162 19.35 7.82 0.22
CA THR A 162 19.43 9.14 -0.41
C THR A 162 18.25 10.04 -0.08
N SER A 163 17.22 9.50 0.58
CA SER A 163 15.92 10.15 0.78
C SER A 163 15.28 10.66 -0.51
N LYS A 164 15.29 9.83 -1.58
CA LYS A 164 14.75 10.22 -2.90
C LYS A 164 13.68 9.25 -3.37
N VAL A 165 12.63 9.81 -3.97
CA VAL A 165 11.68 9.08 -4.83
C VAL A 165 12.12 9.27 -6.27
N SER A 166 12.21 8.17 -7.03
CA SER A 166 12.63 8.19 -8.43
C SER A 166 11.79 7.22 -9.26
N ARG A 167 11.57 7.56 -10.52
CA ARG A 167 10.84 6.70 -11.45
C ARG A 167 11.73 5.58 -11.96
N VAL A 168 11.23 4.35 -11.90
CA VAL A 168 11.92 3.14 -12.37
C VAL A 168 11.54 2.88 -13.82
N ILE A 169 10.24 2.87 -14.10
CA ILE A 169 9.68 2.71 -15.43
C ILE A 169 8.33 3.42 -15.50
N GLN A 170 7.97 3.92 -16.68
CA GLN A 170 6.64 4.39 -17.01
C GLN A 170 6.25 3.85 -18.36
N ASP A 171 5.08 3.24 -18.43
CA ASP A 171 4.56 2.67 -19.66
C ASP A 171 3.03 2.58 -19.54
N LYS A 172 2.31 3.10 -20.54
CA LYS A 172 0.84 3.06 -20.58
C LYS A 172 0.23 1.66 -20.48
N ARG A 173 1.03 0.60 -20.73
CA ARG A 173 0.61 -0.79 -20.55
C ARG A 173 0.45 -1.15 -19.08
N LEU A 174 1.10 -0.43 -18.17
CA LEU A 174 0.93 -0.52 -16.72
C LEU A 174 -0.36 0.18 -16.28
N SER A 175 -1.49 -0.19 -16.87
CA SER A 175 -2.79 0.41 -16.60
C SER A 175 -3.30 -0.07 -15.24
N TRP A 176 -3.21 0.81 -14.24
CA TRP A 176 -3.37 0.50 -12.81
C TRP A 176 -2.45 -0.65 -12.38
N PRO A 177 -1.14 -0.37 -12.19
CA PRO A 177 -0.22 -1.35 -11.64
C PRO A 177 -0.63 -1.63 -10.20
N ASP A 178 -0.84 -2.91 -9.89
CA ASP A 178 -1.52 -3.34 -8.69
C ASP A 178 -0.51 -3.94 -7.73
N THR A 179 -0.17 -5.22 -7.89
CA THR A 179 0.72 -5.95 -6.97
C THR A 179 2.11 -6.11 -7.55
N LEU A 180 3.14 -6.01 -6.70
CA LEU A 180 4.55 -6.25 -7.05
C LEU A 180 5.08 -7.53 -6.41
N SER A 181 6.00 -8.22 -7.08
CA SER A 181 6.72 -9.36 -6.52
C SER A 181 8.12 -9.51 -7.12
N TRP A 182 9.10 -9.89 -6.30
CA TRP A 182 10.41 -10.32 -6.79
C TRP A 182 10.37 -11.77 -7.24
N GLY A 183 10.82 -12.04 -8.47
CA GLY A 183 11.05 -13.39 -8.93
C GLY A 183 12.37 -13.97 -8.43
N PRO A 184 12.55 -15.30 -8.52
CA PRO A 184 13.81 -15.96 -8.14
C PRO A 184 15.00 -15.55 -9.03
N ASP A 185 14.73 -14.96 -10.19
CA ASP A 185 15.71 -14.40 -11.12
C ASP A 185 16.07 -12.94 -10.81
N GLY A 186 15.55 -12.37 -9.72
CA GLY A 186 15.76 -10.99 -9.33
C GLY A 186 15.00 -9.98 -10.18
N ALA A 187 14.13 -10.42 -11.09
CA ALA A 187 13.26 -9.52 -11.84
C ALA A 187 12.06 -9.08 -11.00
N LEU A 188 11.59 -7.86 -11.24
CA LEU A 188 10.39 -7.34 -10.61
C LEU A 188 9.18 -7.68 -11.49
N TYR A 189 8.17 -8.32 -10.91
CA TYR A 189 6.91 -8.64 -11.57
C TYR A 189 5.82 -7.71 -11.08
N VAL A 190 4.92 -7.29 -11.99
CA VAL A 190 3.81 -6.39 -11.68
C VAL A 190 2.53 -6.85 -12.36
N THR A 191 1.42 -6.94 -11.62
CA THR A 191 0.08 -7.15 -12.19
C THR A 191 -0.57 -5.82 -12.55
N CYS A 192 -1.46 -5.81 -13.54
CA CYS A 192 -2.22 -4.62 -13.93
C CYS A 192 -3.71 -4.93 -13.98
N SER A 193 -4.47 -4.28 -13.10
CA SER A 193 -5.86 -4.66 -12.76
C SER A 193 -6.93 -3.85 -13.49
N GLN A 194 -6.56 -2.74 -14.13
CA GLN A 194 -7.52 -1.86 -14.83
C GLN A 194 -8.70 -1.45 -13.91
N ILE A 195 -8.45 -1.18 -12.62
CA ILE A 195 -9.53 -0.90 -11.64
C ILE A 195 -10.35 0.32 -12.02
N GLN A 196 -9.73 1.36 -12.57
CA GLN A 196 -10.39 2.56 -13.10
C GLN A 196 -11.42 2.27 -14.19
N ASN A 197 -11.31 1.12 -14.87
CA ASN A 197 -12.24 0.73 -15.93
C ASN A 197 -13.37 -0.19 -15.43
N SER A 198 -13.47 -0.41 -14.11
CA SER A 198 -14.56 -1.19 -13.51
C SER A 198 -15.89 -0.43 -13.56
N PRO A 199 -17.05 -1.13 -13.49
CA PRO A 199 -18.37 -0.50 -13.43
C PRO A 199 -18.49 0.57 -12.34
N ARG A 200 -17.80 0.39 -11.20
CA ARG A 200 -17.80 1.33 -10.06
C ARG A 200 -17.31 2.71 -10.48
N PHE A 201 -16.30 2.79 -11.33
CA PHE A 201 -15.62 4.02 -11.73
C PHE A 201 -15.86 4.42 -13.19
N ASN A 202 -16.72 3.68 -13.90
CA ASN A 202 -16.96 3.87 -15.33
C ASN A 202 -18.47 3.85 -15.65
N GLY A 203 -19.24 4.65 -14.91
CA GLY A 203 -20.66 4.88 -15.20
C GLY A 203 -21.55 3.63 -15.11
N GLY A 204 -21.15 2.61 -14.35
CA GLY A 204 -21.87 1.34 -14.24
C GLY A 204 -21.60 0.33 -15.34
N ALA A 205 -20.73 0.64 -16.31
CA ALA A 205 -20.33 -0.31 -17.34
C ALA A 205 -18.83 -0.65 -17.21
N SER A 206 -18.47 -1.92 -17.40
CA SER A 206 -17.06 -2.31 -17.44
C SER A 206 -16.45 -1.92 -18.80
N ALA A 207 -15.31 -1.24 -18.78
CA ALA A 207 -14.45 -1.05 -19.94
C ALA A 207 -13.13 -1.86 -19.82
N ARG A 208 -13.04 -2.78 -18.86
CA ARG A 208 -11.89 -3.68 -18.72
C ARG A 208 -11.80 -4.59 -19.93
N THR A 209 -10.57 -4.87 -20.35
CA THR A 209 -10.28 -5.80 -21.44
C THR A 209 -9.52 -7.02 -20.94
N GLU A 210 -9.86 -8.18 -21.50
CA GLU A 210 -9.13 -9.42 -21.28
C GLU A 210 -8.09 -9.67 -22.39
N SER A 211 -7.03 -10.42 -22.12
CA SER A 211 -6.61 -10.89 -20.79
C SER A 211 -6.04 -9.76 -19.92
N TYR A 212 -6.12 -9.89 -18.59
CA TYR A 212 -5.32 -9.06 -17.67
C TYR A 212 -3.83 -9.30 -17.91
N ARG A 213 -2.99 -8.37 -17.44
CA ARG A 213 -1.54 -8.39 -17.73
C ARG A 213 -0.72 -8.60 -16.47
N LEU A 214 0.32 -9.41 -16.62
CA LEU A 214 1.46 -9.54 -15.73
C LEU A 214 2.69 -9.14 -16.53
N PHE A 215 3.44 -8.17 -16.05
CA PHE A 215 4.69 -7.73 -16.69
C PHE A 215 5.88 -8.16 -15.87
N LYS A 216 6.96 -8.52 -16.56
CA LYS A 216 8.30 -8.67 -16.01
C LYS A 216 9.08 -7.40 -16.34
N VAL A 217 9.58 -6.72 -15.32
CA VAL A 217 10.43 -5.55 -15.44
C VAL A 217 11.87 -5.99 -15.16
N THR A 218 12.72 -5.84 -16.17
CA THR A 218 14.14 -6.25 -16.13
C THR A 218 15.05 -5.04 -15.94
N GLY A 219 16.25 -5.25 -15.39
CA GLY A 219 17.24 -4.18 -15.18
C GLY A 219 16.95 -3.31 -13.96
N VAL A 220 16.12 -3.81 -13.04
CA VAL A 220 15.78 -3.16 -11.77
C VAL A 220 16.73 -3.66 -10.69
N GLN A 221 17.85 -2.95 -10.45
CA GLN A 221 18.73 -3.09 -9.28
C GLN A 221 19.28 -1.71 -8.91
#